data_AF-A0BN45-F1
#
_entry.id   AF-A0BN45-F1
#
_cell.length_a   1.000
_cell.length_b   1.000
_cell.length_c   1.000
_cell.angle_alpha   90.00
_cell.angle_beta   90.00
_cell.angle_gamma   90.00
#
_symmetry.space_group_name_H-M   'P 1'
#
loop_
_entity.id
_entity.type
_entity.pdbx_description
1 polymer ?
#
loop_
_entity_poly.entity_id
_entity_poly.type
_entity_poly.pdbx_seq_one_letter_code
_entity_poly.pdbx_strand_id
1 'polypeptide(L)'
;MRLGLKLKKESKPPQEQQQEQPTQEFKFEFIFFNNNSQQQFDNQDSKQFKLIVQKKNTKEQMIIQKDYVYIGEIQNNKMHGNGKIYIKQYDAYCNNNYFVYEGQFQNDQIDGRGTEYYGKTNNKKVDGVFQKLSLIEKFQEYNQDGSILIKQQNLQQSMLQQSFIQEDRSTNKTFRIKSGVKQTPPQPQQQKPQVKQNDKWTKFDVELSKDHLSSLLSEKAINDSIIEAYLNYINYIDSEKFFNLKSLAEIQAYKRTLIIPYFLFEQQKIDILNYFAEFSYFKGQFWQVYQQIFVIVNSNGHWILLELLFEGQDIKMKVYDSCSKKKAIFYVTTCKHIWNMIEPIVKQYNLTISWKSKDIIISECPQLAQPNDSGIFICAYLKYLISNISLDQITQEVINNIRKTELFNIVKKEK
;
A
#
# COMPACT_ATOMS: atom_id res chain seq x y z
N MET A 1 -7.05 -7.26 86.02
CA MET A 1 -6.19 -6.57 85.02
C MET A 1 -6.56 -7.10 83.64
N ARG A 2 -7.35 -6.36 82.85
CA ARG A 2 -7.80 -6.76 81.49
C ARG A 2 -7.21 -5.77 80.48
N LEU A 3 -6.33 -6.27 79.62
CA LEU A 3 -5.73 -5.54 78.51
C LEU A 3 -6.73 -5.45 77.35
N GLY A 4 -7.09 -4.23 76.95
CA GLY A 4 -7.91 -3.95 75.77
C GLY A 4 -7.04 -3.66 74.55
N LEU A 5 -7.20 -4.46 73.50
CA LEU A 5 -6.66 -4.21 72.16
C LEU A 5 -7.70 -3.46 71.33
N LYS A 6 -7.40 -2.21 70.95
CA LYS A 6 -8.18 -1.41 69.99
C LYS A 6 -7.74 -1.75 68.57
N LEU A 7 -8.64 -2.30 67.76
CA LEU A 7 -8.47 -2.47 66.32
C LEU A 7 -8.67 -1.11 65.60
N LYS A 8 -7.69 -0.73 64.77
CA LYS A 8 -7.78 0.42 63.84
C LYS A 8 -8.71 0.07 62.67
N LYS A 9 -9.62 0.98 62.32
CA LYS A 9 -10.44 0.91 61.09
C LYS A 9 -9.56 1.20 59.88
N GLU A 10 -9.57 0.29 58.92
CA GLU A 10 -9.00 0.50 57.58
C GLU A 10 -9.87 1.47 56.76
N SER A 11 -9.21 2.44 56.12
CA SER A 11 -9.83 3.38 55.19
C SER A 11 -9.98 2.76 53.81
N LYS A 12 -11.19 2.80 53.24
CA LYS A 12 -11.45 2.38 51.85
C LYS A 12 -10.68 3.27 50.86
N PRO A 13 -10.11 2.71 49.78
CA PRO A 13 -9.47 3.50 48.73
C PRO A 13 -10.51 4.31 47.92
N PRO A 14 -10.10 5.43 47.29
CA PRO A 14 -10.99 6.29 46.53
C PRO A 14 -11.49 5.58 45.26
N GLN A 15 -12.80 5.66 44.99
CA GLN A 15 -13.37 5.23 43.71
C GLN A 15 -12.97 6.23 42.62
N GLU A 16 -12.16 5.79 41.66
CA GLU A 16 -11.94 6.51 40.41
C GLU A 16 -13.25 6.55 39.60
N GLN A 17 -13.73 7.75 39.30
CA GLN A 17 -14.85 7.97 38.39
C GLN A 17 -14.39 7.61 36.97
N GLN A 18 -14.92 6.52 36.41
CA GLN A 18 -14.79 6.21 35.00
C GLN A 18 -15.48 7.30 34.19
N GLN A 19 -14.68 8.12 33.50
CA GLN A 19 -15.15 9.07 32.51
C GLN A 19 -15.63 8.26 31.28
N GLU A 20 -16.94 8.14 31.08
CA GLU A 20 -17.52 7.54 29.87
C GLU A 20 -17.05 8.35 28.66
N GLN A 21 -16.21 7.75 27.81
CA GLN A 21 -15.87 8.34 26.53
C GLN A 21 -17.07 8.25 25.58
N PRO A 22 -17.29 9.27 24.73
CA PRO A 22 -18.43 9.29 23.82
C PRO A 22 -18.33 8.17 22.78
N THR A 23 -19.28 7.24 22.83
CA THR A 23 -19.45 6.17 21.85
C THR A 23 -19.82 6.78 20.49
N GLN A 24 -18.98 6.57 19.47
CA GLN A 24 -19.29 6.99 18.10
C GLN A 24 -20.16 5.92 17.43
N GLU A 25 -21.37 6.29 17.00
CA GLU A 25 -22.27 5.43 16.22
C GLU A 25 -22.15 5.71 14.71
N PHE A 26 -22.30 4.67 13.89
CA PHE A 26 -22.25 4.75 12.42
C PHE A 26 -23.53 4.19 11.80
N LYS A 27 -23.99 4.79 10.69
CA LYS A 27 -25.09 4.26 9.88
C LYS A 27 -24.53 3.78 8.54
N PHE A 28 -24.86 2.53 8.18
CA PHE A 28 -24.49 1.91 6.92
C PHE A 28 -25.73 1.74 6.05
N GLU A 29 -25.65 2.17 4.79
CA GLU A 29 -26.73 2.00 3.81
C GLU A 29 -26.15 1.37 2.54
N PHE A 30 -26.71 0.22 2.15
CA PHE A 30 -26.29 -0.54 0.97
C PHE A 30 -27.27 -0.29 -0.16
N ILE A 31 -26.76 0.18 -1.30
CA ILE A 31 -27.59 0.49 -2.47
C ILE A 31 -27.11 -0.34 -3.65
N PHE A 32 -28.04 -1.14 -4.18
CA PHE A 32 -27.80 -2.00 -5.33
C PHE A 32 -28.31 -1.31 -6.59
N PHE A 33 -27.45 -1.14 -7.59
CA PHE A 33 -27.84 -0.63 -8.90
C PHE A 33 -27.87 -1.77 -9.92
N ASN A 34 -28.93 -1.78 -10.72
CA ASN A 34 -29.01 -2.61 -11.93
C ASN A 34 -28.69 -1.67 -13.10
N ASN A 35 -27.46 -1.71 -13.61
CA ASN A 35 -27.06 -0.88 -14.74
C ASN A 35 -27.57 -1.49 -16.06
N ASN A 36 -28.86 -1.31 -16.34
CA ASN A 36 -29.36 -1.46 -17.70
C ASN A 36 -29.13 -0.15 -18.47
N SER A 37 -27.89 0.09 -18.87
CA SER A 37 -27.58 1.06 -19.92
C SER A 37 -26.38 0.57 -20.73
N GLN A 38 -26.72 -0.11 -21.83
CA GLN A 38 -25.80 -0.59 -22.85
C GLN A 38 -25.03 0.58 -23.49
N GLN A 39 -23.71 0.51 -23.47
CA GLN A 39 -22.94 0.50 -24.72
C GLN A 39 -21.97 -0.68 -24.66
N GLN A 40 -22.03 -1.48 -25.72
CA GLN A 40 -21.49 -2.83 -25.84
C GLN A 40 -19.99 -2.92 -25.58
N PHE A 41 -19.60 -3.71 -24.59
CA PHE A 41 -18.66 -4.82 -24.75
C PHE A 41 -19.11 -5.96 -23.81
N ASP A 42 -19.27 -7.15 -24.37
CA ASP A 42 -19.73 -8.37 -23.69
C ASP A 42 -18.87 -8.73 -22.47
N ASN A 43 -19.43 -8.68 -21.26
CA ASN A 43 -19.76 -9.88 -20.45
C ASN A 43 -20.12 -9.51 -19.00
N GLN A 44 -21.26 -10.07 -18.59
CA GLN A 44 -21.78 -10.24 -17.23
C GLN A 44 -22.14 -8.99 -16.42
N ASP A 45 -23.43 -8.94 -16.05
CA ASP A 45 -24.07 -8.02 -15.11
C ASP A 45 -23.28 -7.86 -13.80
N SER A 46 -22.30 -6.95 -13.78
CA SER A 46 -21.74 -6.48 -12.54
C SER A 46 -22.78 -5.57 -11.89
N LYS A 47 -23.62 -6.14 -11.01
CA LYS A 47 -24.34 -5.36 -10.00
C LYS A 47 -23.29 -4.54 -9.25
N GLN A 48 -23.16 -3.26 -9.59
CA GLN A 48 -22.26 -2.37 -8.87
C GLN A 48 -22.91 -2.09 -7.52
N PHE A 49 -22.24 -2.50 -6.45
CA PHE A 49 -22.68 -2.14 -5.10
C PHE A 49 -22.12 -0.75 -4.78
N LYS A 50 -22.94 0.07 -4.12
CA LYS A 50 -22.53 1.34 -3.54
C LYS A 50 -22.76 1.23 -2.04
N LEU A 51 -21.68 1.16 -1.28
CA LEU A 51 -21.75 1.27 0.18
C LEU A 51 -21.68 2.75 0.54
N ILE A 52 -22.73 3.24 1.20
CA ILE A 52 -22.77 4.58 1.78
C ILE A 52 -22.54 4.48 3.28
N VAL A 53 -21.47 5.13 3.75
CA VAL A 53 -21.14 5.20 5.18
C VAL A 53 -21.34 6.64 5.65
N GLN A 54 -22.19 6.81 6.67
CA GLN A 54 -22.42 8.11 7.30
C GLN A 54 -21.92 8.08 8.74
N LYS A 55 -21.00 8.98 9.06
CA LYS A 55 -20.57 9.22 10.44
C LYS A 55 -21.61 10.12 11.12
N LYS A 56 -22.10 9.68 12.29
CA LYS A 56 -23.07 10.45 13.07
C LYS A 56 -22.41 11.79 13.47
N ASN A 57 -23.11 12.90 13.20
CA ASN A 57 -22.68 14.29 13.46
C ASN A 57 -21.68 14.93 12.48
N THR A 58 -21.42 14.35 11.30
CA THR A 58 -20.68 15.04 10.22
C THR A 58 -21.46 15.04 8.91
N LYS A 59 -21.26 16.07 8.08
CA LYS A 59 -21.76 16.10 6.69
C LYS A 59 -20.96 15.21 5.75
N GLU A 60 -19.76 14.82 6.17
CA GLU A 60 -18.88 13.93 5.42
C GLU A 60 -19.47 12.52 5.38
N GLN A 61 -19.66 12.03 4.15
CA GLN A 61 -20.18 10.71 3.83
C GLN A 61 -19.24 10.04 2.83
N MET A 62 -19.33 8.73 2.69
CA MET A 62 -18.42 7.97 1.84
C MET A 62 -19.18 7.07 0.88
N ILE A 63 -18.71 6.98 -0.37
CA ILE A 63 -19.14 6.06 -1.41
C ILE A 63 -17.98 5.12 -1.72
N ILE A 64 -18.19 3.82 -1.58
CA ILE A 64 -17.20 2.81 -1.98
C ILE A 64 -17.72 2.09 -3.21
N GLN A 65 -16.96 2.13 -4.30
CA GLN A 65 -17.22 1.42 -5.56
C GLN A 65 -16.05 0.52 -5.94
N LYS A 66 -16.16 -0.25 -7.03
CA LYS A 66 -15.12 -1.19 -7.47
C LYS A 66 -13.76 -0.51 -7.70
N ASP A 67 -13.76 0.63 -8.39
CA ASP A 67 -12.53 1.25 -8.91
C ASP A 67 -12.11 2.49 -8.11
N TYR A 68 -12.97 3.01 -7.23
CA TYR A 68 -12.67 4.19 -6.44
C TYR A 68 -13.43 4.26 -5.11
N VAL A 69 -12.94 5.16 -4.25
CA VAL A 69 -13.59 5.61 -3.02
C VAL A 69 -13.81 7.11 -3.12
N TYR A 70 -15.02 7.57 -2.83
CA TYR A 70 -15.35 8.98 -2.73
C TYR A 70 -15.68 9.34 -1.28
N ILE A 71 -15.16 10.48 -0.82
CA ILE A 71 -15.41 11.03 0.51
C ILE A 71 -15.84 12.49 0.35
N GLY A 72 -17.05 12.83 0.78
CA GLY A 72 -17.57 14.18 0.64
C GLY A 72 -19.07 14.26 0.90
N GLU A 73 -19.72 15.27 0.34
CA GLU A 73 -21.16 15.40 0.43
C GLU A 73 -21.84 14.41 -0.52
N ILE A 74 -22.94 13.79 -0.07
CA ILE A 74 -23.76 12.91 -0.91
C ILE A 74 -25.20 13.39 -0.82
N GLN A 75 -25.83 13.52 -1.97
CA GLN A 75 -27.24 13.87 -2.08
C GLN A 75 -27.92 12.89 -3.04
N ASN A 76 -29.07 12.34 -2.64
CA ASN A 76 -29.81 11.34 -3.42
C ASN A 76 -28.93 10.17 -3.89
N ASN A 77 -28.05 9.72 -3.00
CA ASN A 77 -27.10 8.63 -3.27
C ASN A 77 -26.11 8.93 -4.40
N LYS A 78 -25.82 10.21 -4.69
CA LYS A 78 -24.85 10.66 -5.68
C LYS A 78 -23.80 11.58 -5.06
N MET A 79 -22.58 11.57 -5.60
CA MET A 79 -21.52 12.51 -5.22
C MET A 79 -22.01 13.94 -5.51
N HIS A 80 -21.86 14.82 -4.53
CA HIS A 80 -22.31 16.21 -4.59
C HIS A 80 -21.38 17.13 -3.80
N GLY A 81 -21.43 18.44 -4.06
CA GLY A 81 -20.71 19.43 -3.27
C GLY A 81 -19.20 19.22 -3.33
N ASN A 82 -18.50 19.51 -2.23
CA ASN A 82 -17.06 19.27 -2.16
C ASN A 82 -16.77 17.84 -1.72
N GLY A 83 -15.81 17.20 -2.39
CA GLY A 83 -15.36 15.87 -2.02
C GLY A 83 -13.99 15.52 -2.56
N LYS A 84 -13.60 14.28 -2.31
CA LYS A 84 -12.32 13.69 -2.64
C LYS A 84 -12.53 12.33 -3.28
N ILE A 85 -11.81 12.05 -4.36
CA ILE A 85 -11.77 10.72 -4.98
C ILE A 85 -10.39 10.11 -4.77
N TYR A 86 -10.43 8.83 -4.42
CA TYR A 86 -9.26 7.98 -4.35
C TYR A 86 -9.46 6.79 -5.31
N ILE A 87 -8.55 6.57 -6.26
CA ILE A 87 -8.58 5.39 -7.14
C ILE A 87 -8.09 4.19 -6.37
N LYS A 88 -8.85 3.10 -6.40
CA LYS A 88 -8.43 1.79 -5.87
C LYS A 88 -7.38 1.19 -6.80
N GLN A 89 -6.12 1.42 -6.48
CA GLN A 89 -4.98 0.70 -7.05
C GLN A 89 -4.07 0.26 -5.92
N TYR A 90 -3.54 -0.95 -6.05
CA TYR A 90 -2.51 -1.48 -5.16
C TYR A 90 -1.15 -1.20 -5.80
N ASP A 91 -0.25 -0.58 -5.05
CA ASP A 91 1.19 -0.71 -5.28
C ASP A 91 1.86 -1.67 -4.28
N ALA A 92 3.19 -1.81 -4.40
CA ALA A 92 4.09 -2.62 -3.57
C ALA A 92 3.89 -2.39 -2.09
N TYR A 93 3.47 -1.19 -1.74
CA TYR A 93 3.40 -0.73 -0.37
C TYR A 93 2.00 -0.90 0.19
N CYS A 94 1.13 -1.63 -0.52
CA CYS A 94 -0.28 -1.78 -0.19
C CYS A 94 -0.95 -0.42 0.09
N ASN A 95 -0.48 0.66 -0.57
CA ASN A 95 -1.09 1.97 -0.40
C ASN A 95 -2.51 1.88 -0.94
N ASN A 96 -3.45 1.81 -0.01
CA ASN A 96 -4.84 1.72 -0.36
C ASN A 96 -5.31 3.08 -0.82
N ASN A 97 -5.43 3.15 -2.13
CA ASN A 97 -6.05 4.21 -2.89
C ASN A 97 -5.15 5.42 -3.14
N TYR A 98 -4.99 5.75 -4.41
CA TYR A 98 -4.32 6.96 -4.83
C TYR A 98 -5.28 8.12 -4.75
N PHE A 99 -4.92 9.13 -3.98
CA PHE A 99 -5.65 10.38 -3.99
C PHE A 99 -5.47 11.02 -5.37
N VAL A 100 -6.56 11.10 -6.15
CA VAL A 100 -6.49 11.56 -7.54
C VAL A 100 -7.16 12.88 -7.76
N TYR A 101 -8.13 13.24 -6.91
CA TYR A 101 -8.90 14.45 -7.10
C TYR A 101 -9.52 14.96 -5.80
N GLU A 102 -9.48 16.27 -5.58
CA GLU A 102 -10.38 16.97 -4.66
C GLU A 102 -11.05 18.14 -5.36
N GLY A 103 -12.34 18.37 -5.08
CA GLY A 103 -13.05 19.49 -5.68
C GLY A 103 -14.55 19.30 -5.68
N GLN A 104 -15.20 19.98 -6.61
CA GLN A 104 -16.66 20.05 -6.69
C GLN A 104 -17.26 18.91 -7.54
N PHE A 105 -18.43 18.45 -7.08
CA PHE A 105 -19.19 17.35 -7.66
C PHE A 105 -20.66 17.74 -7.85
N GLN A 106 -21.23 17.28 -8.96
CA GLN A 106 -22.65 17.39 -9.24
C GLN A 106 -23.17 16.09 -9.86
N ASN A 107 -24.02 15.36 -9.13
CA ASN A 107 -24.69 14.14 -9.61
C ASN A 107 -23.72 13.06 -10.12
N ASP A 108 -22.73 12.68 -9.30
CA ASP A 108 -21.66 11.72 -9.64
C ASP A 108 -20.65 12.21 -10.70
N GLN A 109 -20.73 13.47 -11.15
CA GLN A 109 -19.76 14.06 -12.07
C GLN A 109 -18.85 15.04 -11.34
N ILE A 110 -17.57 15.07 -11.73
CA ILE A 110 -16.67 16.17 -11.39
C ILE A 110 -17.16 17.41 -12.16
N ASP A 111 -17.58 18.45 -11.43
CA ASP A 111 -18.14 19.67 -12.01
C ASP A 111 -17.84 20.87 -11.10
N GLY A 112 -17.06 21.81 -11.60
CA GLY A 112 -16.60 23.00 -10.88
C GLY A 112 -15.11 22.99 -10.56
N ARG A 113 -14.71 23.73 -9.52
CA ARG A 113 -13.30 23.91 -9.16
C ARG A 113 -12.73 22.68 -8.46
N GLY A 114 -11.49 22.33 -8.78
CA GLY A 114 -10.77 21.25 -8.10
C GLY A 114 -9.28 21.18 -8.40
N THR A 115 -8.68 20.13 -7.87
CA THR A 115 -7.27 19.77 -7.98
C THR A 115 -7.16 18.30 -8.37
N GLU A 116 -6.43 18.01 -9.44
CA GLU A 116 -6.02 16.64 -9.81
C GLU A 116 -4.60 16.36 -9.26
N TYR A 117 -4.30 15.10 -8.92
CA TYR A 117 -3.04 14.68 -8.32
C TYR A 117 -2.33 13.60 -9.12
N TYR A 118 -1.00 13.55 -9.03
CA TYR A 118 -0.20 12.41 -9.44
C TYR A 118 -0.38 11.31 -8.40
N GLY A 119 -1.44 10.51 -8.54
CA GLY A 119 -1.94 9.56 -7.54
C GLY A 119 -0.92 8.91 -6.59
N LYS A 120 0.23 8.44 -7.10
CA LYS A 120 1.30 7.79 -6.31
C LYS A 120 2.04 8.69 -5.34
N THR A 121 2.22 9.97 -5.66
CA THR A 121 3.07 10.88 -4.87
C THR A 121 2.27 11.83 -4.00
N ASN A 122 0.93 11.84 -4.13
CA ASN A 122 0.04 12.87 -3.56
C ASN A 122 0.44 14.30 -3.95
N ASN A 123 1.33 14.48 -4.92
CA ASN A 123 1.69 15.79 -5.43
C ASN A 123 0.59 16.26 -6.37
N LYS A 124 0.27 17.55 -6.28
CA LYS A 124 -0.66 18.19 -7.20
C LYS A 124 -0.15 18.01 -8.62
N LYS A 125 -1.08 17.78 -9.54
CA LYS A 125 -0.83 17.73 -10.99
C LYS A 125 -1.36 19.00 -11.63
N VAL A 126 -2.61 19.35 -11.35
CA VAL A 126 -3.26 20.55 -11.91
C VAL A 126 -4.36 21.08 -11.01
N ASP A 127 -4.39 22.40 -10.83
CA ASP A 127 -5.52 23.13 -10.25
C ASP A 127 -6.33 23.77 -11.39
N GLY A 128 -7.66 23.63 -11.37
CA GLY A 128 -8.51 24.13 -12.46
C GLY A 128 -10.02 24.05 -12.23
N VAL A 129 -10.77 24.33 -13.31
CA VAL A 129 -12.22 24.11 -13.41
C VAL A 129 -12.45 22.92 -14.32
N PHE A 130 -13.27 21.99 -13.86
CA PHE A 130 -13.58 20.73 -14.52
C PHE A 130 -15.06 20.66 -14.85
N GLN A 131 -15.39 19.98 -15.94
CA GLN A 131 -16.76 19.65 -16.31
C GLN A 131 -16.78 18.24 -16.89
N LYS A 132 -17.53 17.33 -16.25
CA LYS A 132 -17.63 15.91 -16.66
C LYS A 132 -16.25 15.27 -16.87
N LEU A 133 -15.38 15.38 -15.86
CA LEU A 133 -13.98 14.90 -15.86
C LEU A 133 -13.01 15.64 -16.81
N SER A 134 -13.49 16.57 -17.64
CA SER A 134 -12.64 17.34 -18.55
C SER A 134 -12.17 18.63 -17.90
N LEU A 135 -10.87 18.91 -17.96
CA LEU A 135 -10.31 20.20 -17.54
C LEU A 135 -10.71 21.29 -18.56
N ILE A 136 -11.52 22.26 -18.11
CA ILE A 136 -12.03 23.36 -18.93
C ILE A 136 -11.15 24.60 -18.80
N GLU A 137 -10.73 24.92 -17.57
CA GLU A 137 -9.87 26.05 -17.29
C GLU A 137 -8.72 25.61 -16.38
N LYS A 138 -7.50 26.01 -16.72
CA LYS A 138 -6.30 25.62 -15.98
C LYS A 138 -5.71 26.83 -15.25
N PHE A 139 -5.65 26.76 -13.93
CA PHE A 139 -5.05 27.82 -13.10
C PHE A 139 -3.57 27.59 -12.89
N GLN A 140 -3.19 26.36 -12.54
CA GLN A 140 -1.81 26.02 -12.19
C GLN A 140 -1.50 24.58 -12.57
N GLU A 141 -0.31 24.33 -13.09
CA GLU A 141 0.21 22.99 -13.37
C GLU A 141 1.50 22.76 -12.58
N TYR A 142 1.77 21.50 -12.26
CA TYR A 142 2.85 21.09 -11.37
C TYR A 142 3.62 19.91 -11.95
N ASN A 143 4.91 19.84 -11.65
CA ASN A 143 5.75 18.67 -11.91
C ASN A 143 5.45 17.54 -10.92
N GLN A 144 5.93 16.32 -11.22
CA GLN A 144 5.74 15.16 -10.34
C GLN A 144 6.37 15.31 -8.96
N ASP A 145 7.37 16.19 -8.81
CA ASP A 145 8.00 16.54 -7.53
C ASP A 145 7.23 17.63 -6.74
N GLY A 146 6.10 18.12 -7.29
CA GLY A 146 5.27 19.16 -6.70
C GLY A 146 5.69 20.59 -7.04
N SER A 147 6.80 20.79 -7.76
CA SER A 147 7.22 22.13 -8.19
C SER A 147 6.28 22.69 -9.26
N ILE A 148 6.06 24.00 -9.24
CA ILE A 148 5.18 24.69 -10.19
C ILE A 148 5.79 24.61 -11.61
N LEU A 149 5.02 24.07 -12.55
CA LEU A 149 5.35 24.12 -13.97
C LEU A 149 5.07 25.54 -14.49
N ILE A 150 6.10 26.39 -14.50
CA ILE A 150 6.02 27.74 -15.06
C ILE A 150 5.78 27.62 -16.57
N LYS A 151 4.53 27.80 -17.01
CA LYS A 151 4.27 28.08 -18.43
C LYS A 151 4.76 29.48 -18.73
N GLN A 152 5.81 29.60 -19.54
CA GLN A 152 6.14 30.84 -20.24
C GLN A 152 5.00 31.19 -21.21
N GLN A 153 3.92 31.80 -20.71
CA GLN A 153 2.90 32.43 -21.54
C GLN A 153 2.55 33.80 -20.94
N ASN A 154 3.50 34.74 -21.12
CA ASN A 154 3.29 36.16 -21.50
C ASN A 154 4.59 36.99 -21.40
N LEU A 155 5.72 36.48 -21.92
CA LEU A 155 6.96 37.26 -22.07
C LEU A 155 7.20 37.78 -23.50
N GLN A 156 6.27 37.52 -24.44
CA GLN A 156 6.30 38.14 -25.76
C GLN A 156 5.56 39.49 -25.86
N GLN A 157 4.80 39.90 -24.83
CA GLN A 157 4.20 41.25 -24.80
C GLN A 157 5.02 42.28 -24.02
N SER A 158 6.03 41.89 -23.21
CA SER A 158 6.91 42.85 -22.53
C SER A 158 8.19 43.19 -23.32
N MET A 159 8.59 42.38 -24.31
CA MET A 159 9.73 42.70 -25.20
C MET A 159 9.36 43.58 -26.41
N LEU A 160 8.08 43.92 -26.60
CA LEU A 160 7.61 44.87 -27.63
C LEU A 160 7.28 46.26 -27.06
N GLN A 161 7.44 46.49 -25.74
CA GLN A 161 7.29 47.81 -25.11
C GLN A 161 8.61 48.44 -24.65
N GLN A 162 9.76 47.78 -24.87
CA GLN A 162 11.08 48.34 -24.52
C GLN A 162 11.92 48.78 -25.73
N SER A 163 11.34 48.81 -26.94
CA SER A 163 12.06 49.16 -28.16
C SER A 163 11.42 50.30 -28.95
N PHE A 164 10.89 51.34 -28.29
CA PHE A 164 10.58 52.62 -28.94
C PHE A 164 10.70 53.81 -28.00
N ILE A 165 11.88 54.06 -27.43
CA ILE A 165 12.39 55.42 -27.17
C ILE A 165 13.92 55.37 -27.30
N GLN A 166 14.44 55.68 -28.48
CA GLN A 166 15.55 56.63 -28.68
C GLN A 166 15.83 56.74 -30.17
N GLU A 167 15.46 57.90 -30.73
CA GLU A 167 16.15 58.46 -31.87
C GLU A 167 17.64 58.59 -31.51
N ASP A 168 18.53 58.10 -32.37
CA ASP A 168 19.71 58.88 -32.67
C ASP A 168 20.03 58.83 -34.16
N ARG A 169 20.15 60.04 -34.70
CA ARG A 169 20.45 60.36 -36.09
C ARG A 169 21.96 60.34 -36.23
N SER A 170 22.51 59.31 -36.85
CA SER A 170 23.62 59.40 -37.81
C SER A 170 24.35 58.07 -37.91
N THR A 171 24.18 57.40 -39.05
CA THR A 171 25.27 56.98 -39.95
C THR A 171 24.73 55.98 -40.96
N ASN A 172 24.74 56.39 -42.22
CA ASN A 172 24.60 55.48 -43.35
C ASN A 172 25.73 54.46 -43.31
N LYS A 173 25.43 53.18 -43.09
CA LYS A 173 26.31 52.07 -43.48
C LYS A 173 25.54 50.76 -43.60
N THR A 174 25.25 50.41 -44.86
CA THR A 174 24.82 49.08 -45.29
C THR A 174 25.99 48.10 -45.13
N PHE A 175 25.81 47.00 -44.39
CA PHE A 175 26.77 45.88 -44.41
C PHE A 175 26.05 44.58 -44.74
N ARG A 176 26.28 44.09 -45.96
CA ARG A 176 26.12 42.68 -46.36
C ARG A 176 27.23 41.87 -45.71
N ILE A 177 26.89 40.81 -44.97
CA ILE A 177 27.86 39.80 -44.55
C ILE A 177 27.69 38.57 -45.45
N LYS A 178 28.80 38.23 -46.13
CA LYS A 178 29.01 37.09 -47.02
C LYS A 178 29.05 35.78 -46.22
N SER A 179 28.40 34.75 -46.76
CA SER A 179 28.52 33.35 -46.35
C SER A 179 29.94 32.82 -46.59
N GLY A 180 30.68 32.56 -45.52
CA GLY A 180 31.93 31.79 -45.56
C GLY A 180 31.64 30.34 -45.20
N VAL A 181 31.79 29.44 -46.17
CA VAL A 181 31.77 27.99 -45.98
C VAL A 181 33.05 27.59 -45.25
N LYS A 182 32.95 27.19 -43.98
CA LYS A 182 34.00 26.44 -43.29
C LYS A 182 33.78 24.95 -43.54
N GLN A 183 34.73 24.31 -44.21
CA GLN A 183 34.82 22.86 -44.26
C GLN A 183 35.14 22.32 -42.86
N THR A 184 34.21 21.53 -42.31
CA THR A 184 34.39 20.75 -41.08
C THR A 184 35.22 19.51 -41.38
N PRO A 185 36.19 19.13 -40.53
CA PRO A 185 36.92 17.87 -40.70
C PRO A 185 35.99 16.67 -40.49
N PRO A 186 36.32 15.49 -41.05
CA PRO A 186 35.48 14.31 -40.94
C PRO A 186 35.32 13.91 -39.48
N GLN A 187 34.05 13.85 -39.02
CA GLN A 187 33.73 13.34 -37.69
C GLN A 187 34.19 11.88 -37.57
N PRO A 188 34.84 11.50 -36.45
CA PRO A 188 35.07 10.09 -36.16
C PRO A 188 33.70 9.41 -36.07
N GLN A 189 33.57 8.24 -36.72
CA GLN A 189 32.35 7.43 -36.69
C GLN A 189 31.86 7.29 -35.25
N GLN A 190 30.78 7.98 -34.93
CA GLN A 190 30.06 7.78 -33.67
C GLN A 190 29.63 6.32 -33.65
N GLN A 191 30.28 5.54 -32.78
CA GLN A 191 29.79 4.22 -32.41
C GLN A 191 28.33 4.40 -32.00
N LYS A 192 27.42 3.75 -32.72
CA LYS A 192 26.00 3.67 -32.33
C LYS A 192 25.97 3.34 -30.85
N PRO A 193 25.31 4.13 -29.99
CA PRO A 193 25.16 3.76 -28.60
C PRO A 193 24.53 2.38 -28.57
N GLN A 194 25.25 1.39 -28.03
CA GLN A 194 24.66 0.10 -27.72
C GLN A 194 23.49 0.39 -26.80
N VAL A 195 22.27 0.29 -27.34
CA VAL A 195 21.05 0.32 -26.56
C VAL A 195 21.16 -0.88 -25.64
N LYS A 196 21.58 -0.67 -24.38
CA LYS A 196 21.52 -1.70 -23.35
C LYS A 196 20.04 -2.10 -23.28
N GLN A 197 19.73 -3.31 -23.74
CA GLN A 197 18.42 -3.89 -23.52
C GLN A 197 18.13 -3.77 -22.04
N ASN A 198 17.05 -3.04 -21.70
CA ASN A 198 16.65 -2.89 -20.32
C ASN A 198 16.06 -4.24 -19.89
N ASP A 199 16.91 -5.09 -19.33
CA ASP A 199 16.60 -6.45 -18.89
C ASP A 199 15.84 -6.47 -17.55
N LYS A 200 15.36 -5.31 -17.12
CA LYS A 200 14.56 -5.10 -15.92
C LYS A 200 13.08 -4.92 -16.25
N TRP A 201 12.20 -5.41 -15.39
CA TRP A 201 10.76 -5.17 -15.45
C TRP A 201 10.22 -5.07 -14.02
N THR A 202 9.02 -4.51 -13.85
CA THR A 202 8.38 -4.43 -12.55
C THR A 202 7.19 -5.38 -12.50
N LYS A 203 7.06 -6.17 -11.43
CA LYS A 203 5.88 -7.02 -11.19
C LYS A 203 5.61 -7.16 -9.70
N PHE A 204 4.34 -7.06 -9.31
CA PHE A 204 3.93 -6.88 -7.91
C PHE A 204 4.77 -5.79 -7.23
N ASP A 205 5.05 -4.74 -8.02
CA ASP A 205 5.82 -3.55 -7.65
C ASP A 205 7.24 -3.80 -7.15
N VAL A 206 7.80 -4.96 -7.47
CA VAL A 206 9.22 -5.25 -7.29
C VAL A 206 9.92 -5.14 -8.63
N GLU A 207 11.08 -4.47 -8.67
CA GLU A 207 11.95 -4.47 -9.84
C GLU A 207 12.67 -5.82 -9.96
N LEU A 208 12.41 -6.51 -11.07
CA LEU A 208 12.91 -7.84 -11.37
C LEU A 208 13.83 -7.83 -12.59
N SER A 209 14.70 -8.83 -12.70
CA SER A 209 15.65 -8.99 -13.80
C SER A 209 15.82 -10.46 -14.18
N LYS A 210 16.51 -10.73 -15.30
CA LYS A 210 16.86 -12.10 -15.73
C LYS A 210 17.69 -12.86 -14.70
N ASP A 211 18.47 -12.17 -13.87
CA ASP A 211 19.27 -12.80 -12.82
C ASP A 211 18.39 -13.38 -11.72
N HIS A 212 17.28 -12.73 -11.39
CA HIS A 212 16.30 -13.27 -10.45
C HIS A 212 15.69 -14.56 -10.98
N LEU A 213 15.28 -14.62 -12.25
CA LEU A 213 14.77 -15.85 -12.87
C LEU A 213 15.82 -16.97 -12.85
N SER A 214 17.08 -16.63 -13.13
CA SER A 214 18.18 -17.59 -13.13
C SER A 214 18.42 -18.17 -11.73
N SER A 215 18.22 -17.39 -10.66
CA SER A 215 18.33 -17.90 -9.29
C SER A 215 17.31 -19.00 -8.96
N LEU A 216 16.08 -18.90 -9.48
CA LEU A 216 15.03 -19.92 -9.32
C LEU A 216 15.34 -21.21 -10.08
N LEU A 217 16.02 -21.12 -11.22
CA LEU A 217 16.40 -22.28 -12.03
C LEU A 217 17.67 -22.97 -11.52
N SER A 218 18.41 -22.33 -10.61
CA SER A 218 19.64 -22.85 -10.00
C SER A 218 19.38 -23.40 -8.59
N GLU A 219 20.36 -24.10 -8.01
CA GLU A 219 20.35 -24.52 -6.59
C GLU A 219 20.85 -23.41 -5.63
N LYS A 220 20.99 -22.17 -6.14
CA LYS A 220 21.38 -21.03 -5.31
C LYS A 220 20.22 -20.58 -4.42
N ALA A 221 20.59 -19.83 -3.38
CA ALA A 221 19.63 -19.13 -2.56
C ALA A 221 18.82 -18.17 -3.42
N ILE A 222 17.52 -18.13 -3.19
CA ILE A 222 16.62 -17.22 -3.91
C ILE A 222 16.86 -15.78 -3.44
N ASN A 223 16.71 -14.84 -4.38
CA ASN A 223 16.89 -13.43 -4.10
C ASN A 223 15.72 -12.85 -3.29
N ASP A 224 16.01 -11.92 -2.39
CA ASP A 224 15.04 -11.20 -1.56
C ASP A 224 13.89 -10.60 -2.37
N SER A 225 14.17 -10.04 -3.55
CA SER A 225 13.16 -9.49 -4.46
C SER A 225 12.16 -10.53 -4.98
N ILE A 226 12.55 -11.80 -5.09
CA ILE A 226 11.62 -12.86 -5.47
C ILE A 226 10.66 -13.17 -4.33
N ILE A 227 11.17 -13.22 -3.11
CA ILE A 227 10.34 -13.42 -1.92
C ILE A 227 9.40 -12.25 -1.78
N GLU A 228 9.90 -11.01 -1.84
CA GLU A 228 9.08 -9.79 -1.79
C GLU A 228 7.96 -9.79 -2.84
N ALA A 229 8.27 -10.13 -4.10
CA ALA A 229 7.27 -10.23 -5.15
C ALA A 229 6.21 -11.31 -4.84
N TYR A 230 6.61 -12.43 -4.23
CA TYR A 230 5.69 -13.47 -3.77
C TYR A 230 4.77 -12.98 -2.66
N LEU A 231 5.30 -12.20 -1.69
CA LEU A 231 4.49 -11.67 -0.59
C LEU A 231 3.46 -10.67 -1.09
N ASN A 232 3.90 -9.76 -1.99
CA ASN A 232 3.02 -8.78 -2.61
C ASN A 232 1.94 -9.46 -3.47
N TYR A 233 2.29 -10.54 -4.17
CA TYR A 233 1.31 -11.37 -4.89
C TYR A 233 0.26 -11.96 -3.95
N ILE A 234 0.64 -12.54 -2.81
CA ILE A 234 -0.35 -13.12 -1.89
C ILE A 234 -1.24 -12.04 -1.29
N ASN A 235 -0.67 -10.90 -0.86
CA ASN A 235 -1.44 -9.75 -0.36
C ASN A 235 -2.43 -9.24 -1.42
N TYR A 236 -2.02 -9.20 -2.69
CA TYR A 236 -2.87 -8.85 -3.82
C TYR A 236 -4.05 -9.84 -3.97
N ILE A 237 -3.78 -11.15 -3.95
CA ILE A 237 -4.81 -12.18 -4.07
C ILE A 237 -5.79 -12.16 -2.88
N ASP A 238 -5.32 -11.99 -1.64
CA ASP A 238 -6.20 -11.84 -0.47
C ASP A 238 -7.11 -10.62 -0.62
N SER A 239 -6.54 -9.49 -1.03
CA SER A 239 -7.30 -8.26 -1.24
C SER A 239 -8.36 -8.45 -2.34
N GLU A 240 -7.98 -8.99 -3.49
CA GLU A 240 -8.91 -9.27 -4.58
C GLU A 240 -10.09 -10.15 -4.12
N LYS A 241 -9.82 -11.22 -3.35
CA LYS A 241 -10.88 -12.05 -2.76
C LYS A 241 -11.80 -11.24 -1.86
N PHE A 242 -11.24 -10.47 -0.93
CA PHE A 242 -12.01 -9.67 0.01
C PHE A 242 -12.93 -8.66 -0.70
N PHE A 243 -12.43 -7.95 -1.71
CA PHE A 243 -13.22 -6.94 -2.44
C PHE A 243 -14.28 -7.53 -3.38
N ASN A 244 -14.15 -8.80 -3.76
CA ASN A 244 -15.14 -9.51 -4.56
C ASN A 244 -16.29 -10.11 -3.74
N LEU A 245 -16.24 -10.04 -2.40
CA LEU A 245 -17.33 -10.45 -1.52
C LEU A 245 -18.54 -9.51 -1.69
N LYS A 246 -19.75 -10.07 -1.74
CA LYS A 246 -20.96 -9.32 -2.14
C LYS A 246 -21.86 -8.97 -0.96
N SER A 247 -21.75 -9.68 0.16
CA SER A 247 -22.60 -9.50 1.33
C SER A 247 -21.80 -9.11 2.58
N LEU A 248 -22.46 -8.38 3.49
CA LEU A 248 -21.86 -7.99 4.76
C LEU A 248 -21.49 -9.22 5.61
N ALA A 249 -22.31 -10.28 5.58
CA ALA A 249 -22.03 -11.51 6.31
C ALA A 249 -20.76 -12.20 5.77
N GLU A 250 -20.56 -12.25 4.45
CA GLU A 250 -19.33 -12.76 3.84
C GLU A 250 -18.12 -11.91 4.25
N ILE A 251 -18.24 -10.58 4.19
CA ILE A 251 -17.16 -9.65 4.58
C ILE A 251 -16.78 -9.83 6.06
N GLN A 252 -17.77 -9.96 6.94
CA GLN A 252 -17.55 -10.17 8.38
C GLN A 252 -17.00 -11.56 8.70
N ALA A 253 -17.37 -12.57 7.91
CA ALA A 253 -16.87 -13.94 8.06
C ALA A 253 -15.48 -14.13 7.45
N TYR A 254 -15.09 -13.32 6.46
CA TYR A 254 -13.80 -13.42 5.79
C TYR A 254 -12.68 -12.97 6.72
N LYS A 255 -11.83 -13.92 7.07
CA LYS A 255 -10.66 -13.69 7.90
C LYS A 255 -9.47 -13.40 7.01
N ARG A 256 -9.09 -12.12 6.97
CA ARG A 256 -7.96 -11.68 6.16
C ARG A 256 -6.65 -12.20 6.75
N THR A 257 -5.75 -12.55 5.87
CA THR A 257 -4.34 -12.76 6.20
C THR A 257 -3.55 -11.56 5.75
N LEU A 258 -2.69 -11.05 6.62
CA LEU A 258 -1.75 -9.99 6.28
C LEU A 258 -0.32 -10.53 6.28
N ILE A 259 0.46 -10.16 5.26
CA ILE A 259 1.88 -10.53 5.17
C ILE A 259 2.72 -9.26 5.15
N ILE A 260 3.69 -9.18 6.06
CA ILE A 260 4.59 -8.03 6.21
C ILE A 260 6.04 -8.49 5.97
N PRO A 261 6.72 -7.94 4.96
CA PRO A 261 8.17 -8.12 4.81
C PRO A 261 8.96 -7.47 5.97
N TYR A 262 9.96 -8.17 6.54
CA TYR A 262 10.71 -7.65 7.68
C TYR A 262 11.56 -6.42 7.37
N PHE A 263 12.08 -6.28 6.13
CA PHE A 263 12.93 -5.13 5.76
C PHE A 263 12.21 -3.79 5.94
N LEU A 264 10.88 -3.79 5.86
CA LEU A 264 10.08 -2.60 6.09
C LEU A 264 10.26 -2.11 7.54
N PHE A 265 10.38 -3.02 8.50
CA PHE A 265 10.64 -2.70 9.91
C PHE A 265 12.06 -2.19 10.13
N GLU A 266 13.07 -2.79 9.50
CA GLU A 266 14.48 -2.39 9.63
C GLU A 266 14.73 -0.95 9.17
N GLN A 267 14.04 -0.52 8.12
CA GLN A 267 14.26 0.80 7.55
C GLN A 267 13.61 1.93 8.37
N GLN A 268 12.86 1.61 9.44
CA GLN A 268 11.99 2.56 10.16
C GLN A 268 11.05 3.35 9.23
N LYS A 269 10.87 2.87 7.99
CA LYS A 269 10.08 3.52 6.95
C LYS A 269 8.60 3.21 7.07
N ILE A 270 8.25 2.30 7.97
CA ILE A 270 6.87 1.99 8.20
C ILE A 270 6.32 2.87 9.33
N ASP A 271 5.52 3.86 8.94
CA ASP A 271 4.30 4.08 9.70
C ASP A 271 3.34 2.95 9.32
N ILE A 272 3.24 1.91 10.16
CA ILE A 272 2.47 0.68 9.85
C ILE A 272 1.05 1.10 9.51
N LEU A 273 0.58 2.21 10.09
CA LEU A 273 -0.72 2.79 9.86
C LEU A 273 -0.86 3.54 8.53
N ASN A 274 0.21 4.09 7.95
CA ASN A 274 0.17 4.63 6.58
C ASN A 274 0.27 3.52 5.53
N TYR A 275 1.09 2.50 5.79
CA TYR A 275 1.05 1.22 5.04
C TYR A 275 -0.36 0.58 5.10
N PHE A 276 -1.12 0.97 6.13
CA PHE A 276 -2.47 0.56 6.44
C PHE A 276 -3.45 1.74 6.38
N ALA A 277 -3.40 2.57 5.33
CA ALA A 277 -4.31 3.69 5.16
C ALA A 277 -5.81 3.30 5.24
N GLU A 278 -6.17 2.05 4.87
CA GLU A 278 -7.55 1.52 5.07
C GLU A 278 -7.98 1.47 6.55
N PHE A 279 -7.04 1.47 7.50
CA PHE A 279 -7.29 1.24 8.93
C PHE A 279 -7.56 2.52 9.71
N SER A 280 -7.09 3.66 9.20
CA SER A 280 -7.62 4.97 9.63
C SER A 280 -9.15 5.01 9.54
N TYR A 281 -9.73 4.25 8.60
CA TYR A 281 -11.16 4.12 8.38
C TYR A 281 -11.88 3.11 9.28
N PHE A 282 -11.24 1.98 9.60
CA PHE A 282 -11.80 0.97 10.51
C PHE A 282 -11.69 1.33 12.01
N LYS A 283 -11.10 2.49 12.36
CA LYS A 283 -11.09 3.10 13.71
C LYS A 283 -11.02 2.09 14.88
N GLY A 284 -10.05 1.18 14.85
CA GLY A 284 -9.82 0.21 15.92
C GLY A 284 -10.42 -1.19 15.73
N GLN A 285 -11.06 -1.49 14.59
CA GLN A 285 -11.55 -2.83 14.26
C GLN A 285 -10.50 -3.73 13.55
N PHE A 286 -9.22 -3.37 13.60
CA PHE A 286 -8.12 -4.11 12.96
C PHE A 286 -8.24 -5.64 13.19
N TRP A 287 -8.42 -6.07 14.44
CA TRP A 287 -8.46 -7.49 14.83
C TRP A 287 -9.77 -8.20 14.49
N GLN A 288 -10.82 -7.47 14.14
CA GLN A 288 -12.06 -8.09 13.65
C GLN A 288 -11.88 -8.57 12.21
N VAL A 289 -11.02 -7.90 11.45
CA VAL A 289 -10.74 -8.14 10.03
C VAL A 289 -9.61 -9.16 9.85
N TYR A 290 -8.53 -9.05 10.64
CA TYR A 290 -7.35 -9.91 10.51
C TYR A 290 -7.30 -10.97 11.61
N GLN A 291 -7.26 -12.24 11.21
CA GLN A 291 -7.09 -13.37 12.14
C GLN A 291 -5.62 -13.64 12.44
N GLN A 292 -4.75 -13.41 11.46
CA GLN A 292 -3.33 -13.73 11.53
C GLN A 292 -2.51 -12.73 10.73
N ILE A 293 -1.33 -12.39 11.27
CA ILE A 293 -0.32 -11.61 10.56
C ILE A 293 0.92 -12.47 10.43
N PHE A 294 1.45 -12.56 9.22
CA PHE A 294 2.73 -13.17 8.94
C PHE A 294 3.82 -12.10 8.81
N VAL A 295 4.96 -12.32 9.45
CA VAL A 295 6.16 -11.48 9.30
C VAL A 295 7.30 -12.36 8.83
N ILE A 296 7.96 -11.97 7.75
CA ILE A 296 9.06 -12.76 7.17
C ILE A 296 10.39 -12.08 7.42
N VAL A 297 11.25 -12.75 8.18
CA VAL A 297 12.55 -12.25 8.63
C VAL A 297 13.67 -12.90 7.84
N ASN A 298 14.54 -12.10 7.22
CA ASN A 298 15.82 -12.56 6.68
C ASN A 298 16.93 -12.22 7.69
N SER A 299 17.65 -13.22 8.17
CA SER A 299 18.78 -13.04 9.07
C SER A 299 20.00 -13.72 8.49
N ASN A 300 20.91 -12.93 7.91
CA ASN A 300 22.14 -13.38 7.27
C ASN A 300 21.91 -14.43 6.17
N GLY A 301 20.92 -14.22 5.31
CA GLY A 301 20.58 -15.12 4.21
C GLY A 301 19.72 -16.33 4.62
N HIS A 302 19.34 -16.42 5.89
CA HIS A 302 18.42 -17.44 6.38
C HIS A 302 17.04 -16.83 6.67
N TRP A 303 16.01 -17.46 6.11
CA TRP A 303 14.64 -16.96 6.13
C TRP A 303 13.80 -17.66 7.19
N ILE A 304 13.04 -16.88 7.95
CA ILE A 304 12.17 -17.33 9.04
C ILE A 304 10.80 -16.70 8.87
N LEU A 305 9.75 -17.45 9.17
CA LEU A 305 8.38 -16.96 9.18
C LEU A 305 7.88 -16.87 10.61
N LEU A 306 7.31 -15.72 10.95
CA LEU A 306 6.64 -15.47 12.21
C LEU A 306 5.15 -15.33 11.93
N GLU A 307 4.33 -15.93 12.77
CA GLU A 307 2.88 -15.82 12.71
C GLU A 307 2.41 -15.23 14.04
N LEU A 308 1.73 -14.10 13.95
CA LEU A 308 1.07 -13.45 15.08
C LEU A 308 -0.39 -13.89 15.05
N LEU A 309 -0.79 -14.65 16.07
CA LEU A 309 -2.13 -15.14 16.28
C LEU A 309 -2.83 -14.28 17.32
N PHE A 310 -3.97 -13.70 16.93
CA PHE A 310 -4.78 -12.86 17.80
C PHE A 310 -5.86 -13.71 18.47
N GLU A 311 -5.70 -13.98 19.76
CA GLU A 311 -6.64 -14.75 20.58
C GLU A 311 -7.29 -13.84 21.61
N GLY A 312 -8.32 -13.10 21.20
CA GLY A 312 -9.00 -12.14 22.06
C GLY A 312 -8.11 -10.93 22.39
N GLN A 313 -7.64 -10.84 23.65
CA GLN A 313 -6.76 -9.77 24.13
C GLN A 313 -5.28 -10.22 24.25
N ASP A 314 -4.95 -11.43 23.83
CA ASP A 314 -3.60 -11.95 23.86
C ASP A 314 -3.08 -12.22 22.44
N ILE A 315 -1.76 -12.09 22.26
CA ILE A 315 -1.07 -12.47 21.03
C ILE A 315 -0.14 -13.63 21.31
N LYS A 316 -0.29 -14.70 20.52
CA LYS A 316 0.70 -15.77 20.44
C LYS A 316 1.57 -15.56 19.21
N MET A 317 2.86 -15.82 19.36
CA MET A 317 3.81 -15.75 18.25
C MET A 317 4.32 -17.16 17.94
N LYS A 318 3.99 -17.68 16.77
CA LYS A 318 4.56 -18.91 16.26
C LYS A 318 5.74 -18.62 15.34
N VAL A 319 6.79 -19.42 15.47
CA VAL A 319 8.02 -19.31 14.69
C VAL A 319 8.16 -20.56 13.84
N TYR A 320 8.28 -20.37 12.53
CA TYR A 320 8.53 -21.42 11.57
C TYR A 320 9.93 -21.24 10.99
N ASP A 321 10.81 -22.20 11.28
CA ASP A 321 12.19 -22.21 10.85
C ASP A 321 12.54 -23.58 10.25
N SER A 322 12.88 -23.58 8.95
CA SER A 322 13.29 -24.78 8.20
C SER A 322 14.67 -25.30 8.60
N CYS A 323 15.42 -24.55 9.41
CA CYS A 323 16.74 -24.88 9.94
C CYS A 323 16.74 -24.67 11.47
N SER A 324 16.03 -25.54 12.19
CA SER A 324 15.78 -25.49 13.65
C SER A 324 17.01 -25.51 14.58
N LYS A 325 18.24 -25.37 14.05
CA LYS A 325 19.49 -25.36 14.82
C LYS A 325 19.74 -24.05 15.60
N LYS A 326 18.93 -23.00 15.40
CA LYS A 326 19.13 -21.71 16.10
C LYS A 326 18.66 -21.78 17.56
N LYS A 327 19.39 -21.09 18.44
CA LYS A 327 19.10 -21.03 19.88
C LYS A 327 17.80 -20.28 20.13
N ALA A 328 16.97 -20.75 21.07
CA ALA A 328 15.71 -20.11 21.48
C ALA A 328 15.86 -18.60 21.76
N ILE A 329 17.01 -18.16 22.27
CA ILE A 329 17.34 -16.75 22.51
C ILE A 329 17.21 -15.89 21.25
N PHE A 330 17.62 -16.39 20.08
CA PHE A 330 17.54 -15.64 18.82
C PHE A 330 16.09 -15.30 18.46
N TYR A 331 15.19 -16.28 18.57
CA TYR A 331 13.77 -16.08 18.30
C TYR A 331 13.15 -15.12 19.31
N VAL A 332 13.48 -15.25 20.60
CA VAL A 332 13.01 -14.32 21.63
C VAL A 332 13.39 -12.88 21.32
N THR A 333 14.65 -12.64 20.94
CA THR A 333 15.12 -11.30 20.58
C THR A 333 14.38 -10.75 19.36
N THR A 334 14.22 -11.56 18.32
CA THR A 334 13.54 -11.16 17.07
C THR A 334 12.07 -10.85 17.31
N CYS A 335 11.34 -11.74 18.00
CA CYS A 335 9.94 -11.54 18.35
C CYS A 335 9.75 -10.31 19.24
N LYS A 336 10.61 -10.10 20.24
CA LYS A 336 10.57 -8.91 21.11
C LYS A 336 10.79 -7.62 20.32
N HIS A 337 11.72 -7.63 19.36
CA HIS A 337 11.95 -6.48 18.50
C HIS A 337 10.72 -6.15 17.64
N ILE A 338 10.10 -7.16 17.02
CA ILE A 338 8.86 -6.99 16.24
C ILE A 338 7.71 -6.50 17.13
N TRP A 339 7.56 -7.07 18.33
CA TRP A 339 6.57 -6.60 19.29
C TRP A 339 6.76 -5.12 19.64
N ASN A 340 7.99 -4.69 19.93
CA ASN A 340 8.27 -3.29 20.26
C ASN A 340 7.91 -2.32 19.12
N MET A 341 7.85 -2.79 17.87
CA MET A 341 7.43 -1.96 16.72
C MET A 341 5.91 -1.95 16.55
N ILE A 342 5.23 -3.02 16.93
CA ILE A 342 3.76 -3.15 16.81
C ILE A 342 3.05 -2.59 18.05
N GLU A 343 3.64 -2.70 19.23
CA GLU A 343 3.02 -2.32 20.51
C GLU A 343 2.58 -0.86 20.58
N PRO A 344 3.37 0.15 20.14
CA PRO A 344 2.92 1.55 20.17
C PRO A 344 1.65 1.75 19.35
N ILE A 345 1.54 1.01 18.24
CA ILE A 345 0.42 1.07 17.30
C ILE A 345 -0.80 0.43 17.92
N VAL A 346 -0.65 -0.74 18.54
CA VAL A 346 -1.69 -1.38 19.36
C VAL A 346 -2.21 -0.41 20.44
N LYS A 347 -1.32 0.22 21.20
CA LYS A 347 -1.67 1.15 22.28
C LYS A 347 -2.40 2.40 21.79
N GLN A 348 -2.00 2.96 20.63
CA GLN A 348 -2.63 4.14 20.04
C GLN A 348 -4.14 3.95 19.78
N TYR A 349 -4.59 2.72 19.52
CA TYR A 349 -6.00 2.40 19.28
C TYR A 349 -6.72 1.86 20.52
N ASN A 350 -6.21 2.13 21.73
CA ASN A 350 -6.79 1.71 23.02
C ASN A 350 -7.01 0.20 23.12
N LEU A 351 -6.15 -0.59 22.49
CA LEU A 351 -6.21 -2.03 22.56
C LEU A 351 -5.40 -2.49 23.77
N THR A 352 -6.07 -3.12 24.74
CA THR A 352 -5.43 -3.84 25.85
C THR A 352 -4.93 -5.19 25.37
N ILE A 353 -4.01 -5.19 24.41
CA ILE A 353 -3.36 -6.42 23.97
C ILE A 353 -2.05 -6.58 24.73
N SER A 354 -1.88 -7.73 25.37
CA SER A 354 -0.66 -8.08 26.08
C SER A 354 0.10 -9.18 25.34
N TRP A 355 1.43 -9.05 25.30
CA TRP A 355 2.33 -10.10 24.84
C TRP A 355 3.30 -10.45 25.95
N LYS A 356 3.51 -11.76 26.20
CA LYS A 356 4.53 -12.23 27.15
C LYS A 356 5.52 -13.10 26.39
N SER A 357 6.80 -13.03 26.76
CA SER A 357 7.87 -13.79 26.10
C SER A 357 7.68 -15.31 26.14
N LYS A 358 6.90 -15.83 27.09
CA LYS A 358 6.51 -17.24 27.20
C LYS A 358 5.51 -17.69 26.12
N ASP A 359 4.96 -16.76 25.33
CA ASP A 359 3.97 -17.01 24.28
C ASP A 359 4.62 -17.22 22.90
N ILE A 360 5.94 -17.44 22.87
CA ILE A 360 6.69 -17.86 21.67
C ILE A 360 6.62 -19.37 21.56
N ILE A 361 6.06 -19.83 20.45
CA ILE A 361 5.92 -21.25 20.11
C ILE A 361 6.82 -21.52 18.91
N ILE A 362 7.83 -22.37 19.06
CA ILE A 362 8.61 -22.86 17.92
C ILE A 362 7.81 -23.99 17.29
N SER A 363 7.33 -23.78 16.08
CA SER A 363 6.48 -24.75 15.39
C SER A 363 7.31 -25.91 14.83
N GLU A 364 6.82 -27.13 15.02
CA GLU A 364 7.34 -28.28 14.30
C GLU A 364 6.96 -28.15 12.82
N CYS A 365 7.97 -28.08 11.94
CA CYS A 365 7.78 -27.91 10.51
C CYS A 365 8.83 -28.71 9.72
N PRO A 366 8.53 -29.11 8.47
CA PRO A 366 9.47 -29.86 7.64
C PRO A 366 10.80 -29.12 7.47
N GLN A 367 11.91 -29.81 7.71
CA GLN A 367 13.24 -29.22 7.68
C GLN A 367 13.83 -29.26 6.28
N LEU A 368 14.64 -28.26 5.94
CA LEU A 368 15.32 -28.19 4.65
C LEU A 368 16.34 -29.32 4.49
N ALA A 369 16.36 -29.93 3.30
CA ALA A 369 17.44 -30.83 2.89
C ALA A 369 18.62 -30.04 2.28
N GLN A 370 18.31 -28.92 1.61
CA GLN A 370 19.29 -28.07 0.93
C GLN A 370 19.43 -26.71 1.64
N PRO A 371 20.65 -26.28 2.00
CA PRO A 371 20.89 -25.06 2.80
C PRO A 371 20.34 -23.79 2.17
N ASN A 372 20.20 -23.77 0.84
CA ASN A 372 19.78 -22.61 0.06
C ASN A 372 18.25 -22.51 -0.14
N ASP A 373 17.48 -23.47 0.36
CA ASP A 373 16.02 -23.52 0.15
C ASP A 373 15.22 -22.79 1.23
N SER A 374 15.85 -22.20 2.25
CA SER A 374 15.11 -21.63 3.40
C SER A 374 14.02 -20.64 2.98
N GLY A 375 14.31 -19.77 1.99
CA GLY A 375 13.33 -18.81 1.47
C GLY A 375 12.14 -19.47 0.77
N ILE A 376 12.36 -20.61 0.11
CA ILE A 376 11.30 -21.38 -0.57
C ILE A 376 10.46 -22.13 0.43
N PHE A 377 11.08 -22.68 1.48
CA PHE A 377 10.35 -23.25 2.61
C PHE A 377 9.44 -22.21 3.26
N ILE A 378 9.90 -20.96 3.44
CA ILE A 378 9.03 -19.88 3.93
C ILE A 378 7.84 -19.63 2.99
N CYS A 379 8.06 -19.59 1.69
CA CYS A 379 6.96 -19.47 0.71
C CYS A 379 5.97 -20.65 0.82
N ALA A 380 6.49 -21.87 1.00
CA ALA A 380 5.67 -23.07 1.16
C ALA A 380 4.87 -23.06 2.47
N TYR A 381 5.50 -22.74 3.59
CA TYR A 381 4.82 -22.61 4.89
C TYR A 381 3.69 -21.60 4.80
N LEU A 382 3.97 -20.43 4.23
CA LEU A 382 2.99 -19.38 4.08
C LEU A 382 1.79 -19.82 3.25
N LYS A 383 2.03 -20.43 2.08
CA LYS A 383 0.97 -20.98 1.22
C LYS A 383 0.08 -21.97 1.95
N TYR A 384 0.69 -22.89 2.69
CA TYR A 384 -0.04 -23.95 3.39
C TYR A 384 -0.82 -23.39 4.59
N LEU A 385 -0.21 -22.53 5.40
CA LEU A 385 -0.87 -21.90 6.55
C LEU A 385 -2.07 -21.04 6.13
N ILE A 386 -1.93 -20.24 5.06
CA ILE A 386 -3.04 -19.43 4.52
C ILE A 386 -4.17 -20.31 3.98
N SER A 387 -3.84 -21.47 3.44
CA SER A 387 -4.82 -22.42 2.92
C SER A 387 -5.40 -23.32 4.02
N ASN A 388 -5.00 -23.14 5.29
CA ASN A 388 -5.32 -24.03 6.41
C ASN A 388 -4.97 -25.51 6.12
N ILE A 389 -3.87 -25.75 5.39
CA ILE A 389 -3.34 -27.08 5.08
C ILE A 389 -2.19 -27.37 6.03
N SER A 390 -2.13 -28.61 6.50
CA SER A 390 -1.08 -29.06 7.43
C SER A 390 0.31 -29.05 6.78
N LEU A 391 1.32 -28.62 7.55
CA LEU A 391 2.69 -28.45 7.06
C LEU A 391 3.41 -29.77 6.79
N ASP A 392 2.99 -30.89 7.40
CA ASP A 392 3.55 -32.23 7.19
C ASP A 392 3.46 -32.71 5.72
N GLN A 393 2.57 -32.11 4.94
CA GLN A 393 2.42 -32.37 3.52
C GLN A 393 3.50 -31.70 2.64
N ILE A 394 4.36 -30.85 3.20
CA ILE A 394 5.43 -30.20 2.45
C ILE A 394 6.60 -31.17 2.29
N THR A 395 6.74 -31.70 1.09
CA THR A 395 7.85 -32.57 0.66
C THR A 395 8.86 -31.79 -0.18
N GLN A 396 10.04 -32.36 -0.43
CA GLN A 396 11.02 -31.76 -1.35
C GLN A 396 10.47 -31.60 -2.78
N GLU A 397 9.54 -32.47 -3.20
CA GLU A 397 8.84 -32.32 -4.48
C GLU A 397 7.97 -31.05 -4.50
N VAL A 398 7.24 -30.78 -3.42
CA VAL A 398 6.46 -29.53 -3.26
C VAL A 398 7.38 -28.32 -3.33
N ILE A 399 8.52 -28.35 -2.64
CA ILE A 399 9.53 -27.28 -2.67
C ILE A 399 10.05 -27.04 -4.09
N ASN A 400 10.39 -28.12 -4.82
CA ASN A 400 10.85 -28.02 -6.20
C ASN A 400 9.79 -27.44 -7.14
N ASN A 401 8.51 -27.82 -6.94
CA ASN A 401 7.40 -27.28 -7.72
C ASN A 401 7.16 -25.79 -7.42
N ILE A 402 7.21 -25.37 -6.15
CA ILE A 402 7.13 -23.95 -5.78
C ILE A 402 8.26 -23.16 -6.43
N ARG A 403 9.51 -23.66 -6.36
CA ARG A 403 10.69 -23.04 -6.98
C ARG A 403 10.52 -22.84 -8.49
N LYS A 404 10.27 -23.93 -9.21
CA LYS A 404 10.36 -23.97 -10.68
C LYS A 404 9.09 -23.52 -11.40
N THR A 405 7.95 -23.63 -10.75
CA THR A 405 6.65 -23.34 -11.36
C THR A 405 6.04 -22.08 -10.78
N GLU A 406 5.78 -22.07 -9.47
CA GLU A 406 4.97 -21.02 -8.84
C GLU A 406 5.73 -19.69 -8.79
N LEU A 407 6.90 -19.67 -8.15
CA LEU A 407 7.72 -18.46 -8.06
C LEU A 407 8.13 -17.98 -9.46
N PHE A 408 8.49 -18.91 -10.35
CA PHE A 408 8.85 -18.57 -11.73
C PHE A 408 7.68 -17.86 -12.45
N ASN A 409 6.46 -18.37 -12.34
CA ASN A 409 5.28 -17.75 -12.96
C ASN A 409 4.95 -16.37 -12.38
N ILE A 410 5.23 -16.17 -11.10
CA ILE A 410 5.04 -14.90 -10.41
C ILE A 410 6.06 -13.87 -10.88
N VAL A 411 7.32 -14.25 -11.08
CA VAL A 411 8.36 -13.27 -11.44
C VAL A 411 8.61 -13.13 -12.93
N LYS A 412 8.22 -14.09 -13.78
CA LYS A 412 8.48 -14.02 -15.23
C LYS A 412 7.85 -12.77 -15.87
N LYS A 413 8.58 -12.21 -16.83
CA LYS A 413 8.09 -11.13 -17.69
C LYS A 413 6.95 -11.64 -18.56
N GLU A 414 5.82 -10.95 -18.55
CA GLU A 414 4.72 -11.22 -19.47
C GLU A 414 5.09 -10.73 -20.87
N LYS A 415 4.69 -11.51 -21.89
CA LYS A 415 5.10 -11.29 -23.28
C LYS A 415 4.35 -10.14 -23.93
#